data_AF-A0A662YBN7-F1
#
_entry.id   AF-A0A662YBN7-F1
#
_cell.length_a   1.000
_cell.length_b   1.000
_cell.length_c   1.000
_cell.angle_alpha   90.00
_cell.angle_beta   90.00
_cell.angle_gamma   90.00
#
_symmetry.space_group_name_H-M   'P 1'
#
loop_
_entity.id
_entity.type
_entity.pdbx_description
1 polymer ?
#
loop_
_entity_poly.entity_id
_entity_poly.type
_entity_poly.pdbx_seq_one_letter_code
_entity_poly.pdbx_strand_id
1 'polypeptide(L)'
;MPPMANQQPQQQPDVRRLLKARRSEVAKVAVAALHKIVFDSDDPSAPYTLYTLKLRSETRTDMTQTIVQGDGKCDWKLRKRYSEFHALYMKLRRWKGEWEQCCLDSGNMFEHLAAVLQKAIGPEFPRKHVRYDTSKIIQERHGGLTDFIRVLLAVYTDLEVLLSAAGSQGVRTERGKGEDEGACLHQIFLELERFLEIPPKRKELEARLTRAVLALKDAAAVDKTASCCICLSESDPSGAEADDSMVRLPCSHGFHEDCIISWFHCSATCPICRQGVVSTGSGSTRRMSIG
;
A
#
# COMPACT_ATOMS: atom_id res chain seq x y z
N MET A 1 3.95 45.61 4.08
CA MET A 1 4.32 44.32 3.45
C MET A 1 3.64 43.22 4.25
N PRO A 2 2.76 42.40 3.65
CA PRO A 2 2.18 41.27 4.38
C PRO A 2 3.19 40.11 4.49
N PRO A 3 3.13 39.30 5.56
CA PRO A 3 4.06 38.20 5.77
C PRO A 3 3.78 37.06 4.79
N MET A 4 4.84 36.51 4.20
CA MET A 4 4.77 35.36 3.30
C MET A 4 4.36 34.13 4.10
N ALA A 5 3.16 33.62 3.82
CA ALA A 5 2.68 32.36 4.37
C ALA A 5 3.60 31.22 3.91
N ASN A 6 4.07 30.44 4.87
CA ASN A 6 4.85 29.23 4.70
C ASN A 6 3.99 28.18 3.97
N GLN A 7 4.12 28.09 2.63
CA GLN A 7 3.43 27.08 1.83
C GLN A 7 4.19 25.76 1.94
N GLN A 8 3.66 24.82 2.73
CA GLN A 8 4.09 23.42 2.68
C GLN A 8 3.96 22.92 1.23
N PRO A 9 4.97 22.23 0.68
CA PRO A 9 4.90 21.68 -0.69
C PRO A 9 3.67 20.78 -0.85
N GLN A 10 2.69 21.26 -1.63
CA GLN A 10 1.49 20.52 -1.98
C GLN A 10 1.89 19.29 -2.82
N GLN A 11 1.83 18.10 -2.23
CA GLN A 11 1.96 16.85 -2.98
C GLN A 11 0.87 16.81 -4.06
N GLN A 12 1.21 16.34 -5.27
CA GLN A 12 0.24 16.21 -6.37
C GLN A 12 -1.00 15.42 -5.88
N PRO A 13 -2.22 15.86 -6.22
CA PRO A 13 -3.46 15.27 -5.70
C PRO A 13 -3.54 13.76 -5.98
N ASP A 14 -2.97 13.32 -7.09
CA ASP A 14 -2.94 11.92 -7.51
C ASP A 14 -2.08 11.04 -6.59
N VAL A 15 -0.91 11.53 -6.16
CA VAL A 15 -0.03 10.80 -5.22
C VAL A 15 -0.69 10.70 -3.86
N ARG A 16 -1.33 11.78 -3.40
CA ARG A 16 -2.08 11.80 -2.13
C ARG A 16 -3.23 10.79 -2.13
N ARG A 17 -4.05 10.80 -3.19
CA ARG A 17 -5.14 9.83 -3.41
C ARG A 17 -4.64 8.41 -3.40
N LEU A 18 -3.54 8.16 -4.11
CA LEU A 18 -2.98 6.82 -4.22
C LEU A 18 -2.45 6.34 -2.87
N LEU A 19 -1.69 7.14 -2.13
CA LEU A 19 -1.25 6.81 -0.78
C LEU A 19 -2.43 6.53 0.16
N LYS A 20 -3.49 7.36 0.11
CA LYS A 20 -4.73 7.14 0.89
C LYS A 20 -5.37 5.79 0.56
N ALA A 21 -5.56 5.50 -0.73
CA ALA A 21 -6.15 4.24 -1.21
C ALA A 21 -5.34 3.01 -0.78
N ARG A 22 -4.02 3.04 -0.99
CA ARG A 22 -3.12 1.91 -0.71
C ARG A 22 -3.00 1.66 0.79
N ARG A 23 -2.87 2.71 1.62
CA ARG A 23 -2.79 2.58 3.08
C ARG A 23 -4.10 2.05 3.69
N SER A 24 -5.26 2.46 3.18
CA SER A 24 -6.56 1.91 3.60
C SER A 24 -6.65 0.39 3.34
N GLU A 25 -6.10 -0.09 2.22
CA GLU A 25 -6.05 -1.52 1.92
C GLU A 25 -5.15 -2.26 2.89
N VAL A 26 -3.93 -1.77 3.08
CA VAL A 26 -2.95 -2.38 3.99
C VAL A 26 -3.47 -2.43 5.42
N ALA A 27 -4.16 -1.38 5.89
CA ALA A 27 -4.77 -1.34 7.21
C ALA A 27 -5.82 -2.44 7.43
N LYS A 28 -6.46 -2.91 6.36
CA LYS A 28 -7.43 -4.01 6.36
C LYS A 28 -6.80 -5.40 6.19
N VAL A 29 -5.47 -5.49 6.04
CA VAL A 29 -4.79 -6.78 5.95
C VAL A 29 -4.66 -7.39 7.35
N ALA A 30 -5.41 -8.46 7.58
CA ALA A 30 -5.29 -9.26 8.78
C ALA A 30 -4.04 -10.13 8.72
N VAL A 31 -3.18 -10.02 9.73
CA VAL A 31 -1.97 -10.83 9.89
C VAL A 31 -2.17 -11.76 11.09
N ALA A 32 -2.14 -13.08 10.85
CA ALA A 32 -2.26 -14.09 11.89
C ALA A 32 -0.99 -14.94 11.96
N ALA A 33 -0.26 -14.85 13.07
CA ALA A 33 0.93 -15.65 13.30
C ALA A 33 0.59 -17.04 13.84
N LEU A 34 1.33 -18.04 13.36
CA LEU A 34 1.40 -19.40 13.87
C LEU A 34 2.88 -19.76 14.05
N HIS A 35 3.18 -20.75 14.88
CA HIS A 35 4.55 -21.26 14.99
C HIS A 35 4.56 -22.78 14.97
N LYS A 36 5.70 -23.34 14.55
CA LYS A 36 6.05 -24.74 14.76
C LYS A 36 7.52 -24.84 15.14
N ILE A 37 7.85 -25.81 15.98
CA ILE A 37 9.24 -26.18 16.23
C ILE A 37 9.67 -27.10 15.09
N VAL A 38 10.78 -26.77 14.44
CA VAL A 38 11.36 -27.54 13.35
C VAL A 38 12.69 -28.09 13.80
N PHE A 39 12.87 -29.39 13.62
CA PHE A 39 14.14 -30.07 13.79
C PHE A 39 14.84 -30.04 12.44
N ASP A 40 16.08 -29.57 12.42
CA ASP A 40 16.89 -29.58 11.21
C ASP A 40 17.17 -31.04 10.82
N SER A 41 17.13 -31.36 9.52
CA SER A 41 17.52 -32.69 9.05
C SER A 41 19.00 -32.95 9.28
N ASP A 42 19.79 -31.88 9.22
CA ASP A 42 21.26 -31.95 9.28
C ASP A 42 21.74 -31.85 10.74
N ASP A 43 20.97 -31.21 11.62
CA ASP A 43 21.21 -31.15 13.06
C ASP A 43 19.90 -31.25 13.88
N PRO A 44 19.45 -32.48 14.19
CA PRO A 44 18.26 -32.70 15.02
C PRO A 44 18.40 -32.17 16.45
N SER A 45 19.62 -31.86 16.92
CA SER A 45 19.87 -31.39 18.28
C SER A 45 19.65 -29.88 18.45
N ALA A 46 19.56 -29.13 17.33
CA ALA A 46 19.40 -27.68 17.32
C ALA A 46 18.06 -27.26 16.68
N PRO A 47 16.90 -27.55 17.31
CA PRO A 47 15.61 -27.13 16.76
C PRO A 47 15.47 -25.61 16.73
N TYR A 48 14.69 -25.11 15.77
CA TYR A 48 14.35 -23.70 15.67
C TYR A 48 12.84 -23.48 15.52
N THR A 49 12.38 -22.31 15.95
CA THR A 49 10.99 -21.90 15.75
C THR A 49 10.80 -21.32 14.37
N LEU A 50 9.92 -21.93 13.58
CA LEU A 50 9.45 -21.38 12.32
C LEU A 50 8.12 -20.66 12.54
N TYR A 51 8.08 -19.37 12.20
CA TYR A 51 6.88 -18.55 12.25
C TYR A 51 6.20 -18.59 10.89
N THR A 52 4.90 -18.86 10.89
CA THR A 52 4.04 -18.80 9.71
C THR A 52 3.04 -17.67 9.89
N LEU A 53 3.23 -16.55 9.18
CA LEU A 53 2.28 -15.43 9.19
C LEU A 53 1.33 -15.58 8.01
N LYS A 54 0.02 -15.70 8.29
CA LYS A 54 -1.04 -15.73 7.27
C LYS A 54 -1.55 -14.31 7.08
N LEU A 55 -1.45 -13.81 5.86
CA LEU A 55 -1.92 -12.48 5.46
C LEU A 55 -3.21 -12.63 4.67
N ARG A 56 -4.24 -11.88 5.06
CA ARG A 56 -5.58 -11.95 4.46
C ARG A 56 -6.11 -10.55 4.24
N SER A 57 -6.46 -10.22 3.01
CA SER A 57 -7.12 -8.94 2.70
C SER A 57 -8.61 -9.08 3.02
N GLU A 58 -9.16 -8.12 3.75
CA GLU A 58 -10.59 -8.05 4.03
C GLU A 58 -11.30 -7.35 2.87
N THR A 59 -11.67 -8.10 1.83
CA THR A 59 -12.61 -7.60 0.83
C THR A 59 -14.02 -7.70 1.41
N ARG A 60 -14.66 -6.55 1.62
CA ARG A 60 -16.00 -6.46 2.19
C ARG A 60 -16.98 -7.29 1.36
N THR A 61 -17.48 -8.39 1.91
CA THR A 61 -18.47 -9.29 1.32
C THR A 61 -19.90 -8.74 1.34
N ASP A 62 -20.10 -7.44 1.18
CA ASP A 62 -21.44 -6.83 1.26
C ASP A 62 -21.66 -5.81 0.13
N MET A 63 -22.01 -6.33 -1.05
CA MET A 63 -23.21 -5.94 -1.82
C MET A 63 -23.34 -6.88 -3.02
N THR A 64 -24.42 -7.66 -3.06
CA THR A 64 -24.77 -8.70 -4.04
C THR A 64 -24.00 -10.02 -3.94
N GLN A 65 -24.53 -10.93 -3.11
CA GLN A 65 -24.33 -12.37 -3.27
C GLN A 65 -24.87 -12.82 -4.64
N THR A 66 -24.07 -12.67 -5.68
CA THR A 66 -24.14 -13.57 -6.84
C THR A 66 -22.96 -14.52 -6.73
N ILE A 67 -23.32 -15.78 -6.49
CA ILE A 67 -22.46 -16.95 -6.45
C ILE A 67 -21.72 -17.01 -7.79
N VAL A 68 -20.52 -16.44 -7.84
CA VAL A 68 -19.47 -16.88 -8.74
C VAL A 68 -18.32 -17.27 -7.83
N GLN A 69 -18.25 -18.58 -7.56
CA GLN A 69 -17.07 -19.21 -6.99
C GLN A 69 -15.89 -18.90 -7.90
N GLY A 70 -15.14 -17.86 -7.58
CA GLY A 70 -13.99 -17.45 -8.35
C GLY A 70 -12.99 -16.81 -7.43
N ASP A 71 -12.18 -17.64 -6.75
CA ASP A 71 -10.77 -17.43 -6.38
C ASP A 71 -10.32 -15.98 -6.01
N GLY A 72 -11.19 -15.16 -5.43
CA GLY A 72 -10.96 -13.72 -5.23
C GLY A 72 -10.14 -13.39 -3.98
N LYS A 73 -9.63 -14.41 -3.30
CA LYS A 73 -8.98 -14.27 -2.00
C LYS A 73 -7.46 -14.22 -2.18
N CYS A 74 -6.87 -13.02 -2.14
CA CYS A 74 -5.41 -12.85 -2.19
C CYS A 74 -4.75 -13.16 -0.83
N ASP A 75 -5.09 -14.30 -0.24
CA ASP A 75 -4.46 -14.77 1.00
C ASP A 75 -3.09 -15.37 0.67
N TRP A 76 -2.05 -15.00 1.42
CA TRP A 76 -0.74 -15.66 1.29
C TRP A 76 -0.09 -15.88 2.65
N LYS A 77 1.00 -16.64 2.68
CA LYS A 77 1.66 -17.07 3.92
C LYS A 77 3.15 -16.80 3.82
N LEU A 78 3.70 -16.19 4.86
CA LEU A 78 5.14 -16.04 5.04
C LEU A 78 5.62 -17.05 6.05
N ARG A 79 6.67 -17.81 5.69
CA ARG A 79 7.28 -18.80 6.58
C ARG A 79 8.72 -18.45 6.78
N LYS A 80 9.07 -17.98 7.98
CA LYS A 80 10.40 -17.46 8.29
C LYS A 80 10.80 -17.82 9.72
N ARG A 81 12.08 -18.06 9.95
CA ARG A 81 12.66 -18.14 11.29
C ARG A 81 12.99 -16.74 11.81
N TYR A 82 13.06 -16.56 13.13
CA TYR A 82 13.33 -15.25 13.75
C TYR A 82 14.59 -14.56 13.18
N SER A 83 15.66 -15.33 12.92
CA SER A 83 16.90 -14.78 12.39
C SER A 83 16.77 -14.14 11.01
N GLU A 84 15.80 -14.56 10.19
CA GLU A 84 15.53 -13.93 8.90
C GLU A 84 14.89 -12.54 9.09
N PHE A 85 13.92 -12.42 10.00
CA PHE A 85 13.34 -11.12 10.36
C PHE A 85 14.39 -10.19 10.93
N HIS A 86 15.21 -10.70 11.86
CA HIS A 86 16.26 -9.92 12.49
C HIS A 86 17.33 -9.49 11.47
N ALA A 87 17.66 -10.33 10.48
CA ALA A 87 18.57 -9.95 9.40
C ALA A 87 18.00 -8.80 8.56
N LEU A 88 16.73 -8.87 8.16
CA LEU A 88 16.08 -7.76 7.45
C LEU A 88 16.04 -6.48 8.32
N TYR A 89 15.64 -6.60 9.59
CA TYR A 89 15.62 -5.48 10.53
C TYR A 89 16.98 -4.77 10.62
N MET A 90 18.08 -5.53 10.71
CA MET A 90 19.42 -4.96 10.74
C MET A 90 19.82 -4.31 9.41
N LYS A 91 19.41 -4.87 8.26
CA LYS A 91 19.61 -4.23 6.96
C LYS A 91 18.87 -2.90 6.86
N LEU A 92 17.58 -2.87 7.23
CA LEU A 92 16.78 -1.64 7.22
C LEU A 92 17.37 -0.56 8.13
N ARG A 93 17.84 -0.95 9.32
CA ARG A 93 18.52 -0.02 10.25
C ARG A 93 19.82 0.53 9.67
N ARG A 94 20.61 -0.32 9.01
CA ARG A 94 21.83 0.09 8.33
C ARG A 94 21.54 1.06 7.20
N TRP A 95 20.61 0.72 6.30
CA TRP A 95 20.21 1.60 5.20
C TRP A 95 19.67 2.92 5.69
N LYS A 96 18.86 2.93 6.76
CA LYS A 96 18.41 4.18 7.38
C LYS A 96 19.59 5.04 7.86
N GLY A 97 20.56 4.45 8.55
CA GLY A 97 21.74 5.19 9.02
C GLY A 97 22.61 5.73 7.88
N GLU A 98 22.84 4.92 6.84
CA GLU A 98 23.55 5.34 5.62
C GLU A 98 22.79 6.48 4.91
N TRP A 99 21.46 6.39 4.87
CA TRP A 99 20.59 7.40 4.26
C TRP A 99 20.56 8.71 5.04
N GLU A 100 20.38 8.67 6.35
CA GLU A 100 20.38 9.85 7.23
C GLU A 100 21.70 10.61 7.13
N GLN A 101 22.80 9.92 6.84
CA GLN A 101 24.11 10.52 6.65
C GLN A 101 24.31 11.16 5.27
N CYS A 102 23.64 10.67 4.22
CA CYS A 102 23.73 11.19 2.86
C CYS A 102 22.73 12.32 2.55
N CYS A 103 21.60 12.38 3.26
CA CYS A 103 20.47 13.26 2.96
C CYS A 103 20.23 14.30 4.06
N LEU A 104 21.08 15.32 4.14
CA LEU A 104 20.92 16.43 5.09
C LEU A 104 19.96 17.54 4.59
N ASP A 105 19.62 17.57 3.29
CA ASP A 105 18.85 18.65 2.65
C ASP A 105 17.67 18.16 1.76
N SER A 106 17.23 16.90 1.89
CA SER A 106 16.27 16.28 0.95
C SER A 106 14.81 16.57 1.34
N GLY A 107 14.00 17.04 0.38
CA GLY A 107 12.63 17.59 0.61
C GLY A 107 11.54 16.62 1.07
N ASN A 108 10.28 17.09 1.15
CA ASN A 108 9.12 16.43 1.81
C ASN A 108 8.90 14.92 1.60
N MET A 109 9.25 14.34 0.46
CA MET A 109 9.06 12.90 0.20
C MET A 109 9.97 12.04 1.08
N PHE A 110 11.17 12.56 1.38
CA PHE A 110 12.16 11.96 2.25
C PHE A 110 11.65 11.89 3.70
N GLU A 111 11.08 12.97 4.23
CA GLU A 111 10.55 13.01 5.58
C GLU A 111 9.45 11.96 5.80
N HIS A 112 8.57 11.77 4.80
CA HIS A 112 7.48 10.82 4.90
C HIS A 112 7.98 9.38 4.96
N LEU A 113 8.93 9.02 4.09
CA LEU A 113 9.52 7.67 4.09
C LEU A 113 10.40 7.43 5.32
N ALA A 114 11.21 8.42 5.72
CA ALA A 114 12.04 8.34 6.91
C ALA A 114 11.17 8.12 8.16
N ALA A 115 10.02 8.82 8.27
CA ALA A 115 9.06 8.61 9.35
C ALA A 115 8.45 7.19 9.34
N VAL A 116 8.15 6.66 8.16
CA VAL A 116 7.58 5.31 8.00
C VAL A 116 8.62 4.22 8.30
N LEU A 117 9.87 4.37 7.84
CA LEU A 117 10.99 3.49 8.17
C LEU A 117 11.37 3.59 9.66
N GLN A 118 11.30 4.78 10.25
CA GLN A 118 11.53 4.98 11.69
C GLN A 118 10.53 4.19 12.54
N LYS A 119 9.28 4.08 12.12
CA LYS A 119 8.29 3.19 12.76
C LYS A 119 8.68 1.72 12.63
N ALA A 120 9.20 1.31 11.48
CA ALA A 120 9.63 -0.08 11.22
C ALA A 120 10.86 -0.49 12.07
N ILE A 121 11.75 0.47 12.35
CA ILE A 121 13.03 0.28 13.04
C ILE A 121 12.91 0.69 14.53
N GLY A 122 11.69 0.91 15.03
CA GLY A 122 11.41 1.32 16.41
C GLY A 122 11.77 0.28 17.47
N PRO A 123 11.68 0.64 18.77
CA PRO A 123 12.04 -0.23 19.91
C PRO A 123 11.13 -1.47 20.08
N GLU A 124 10.10 -1.59 19.25
CA GLU A 124 9.06 -2.62 19.31
C GLU A 124 9.47 -3.95 18.64
N PHE A 125 10.62 -3.99 17.94
CA PHE A 125 11.10 -5.24 17.35
C PHE A 125 11.58 -6.23 18.44
N PRO A 126 11.13 -7.51 18.43
CA PRO A 126 11.50 -8.50 19.45
C PRO A 126 13.01 -8.66 19.57
N ARG A 127 13.51 -8.87 20.80
CA ARG A 127 14.96 -8.94 21.03
C ARG A 127 15.54 -10.28 20.61
N LYS A 128 16.83 -10.26 20.23
CA LYS A 128 17.57 -11.50 19.99
C LYS A 128 17.90 -12.18 21.32
N HIS A 129 17.53 -13.45 21.45
CA HIS A 129 17.89 -14.28 22.59
C HIS A 129 18.97 -15.28 22.19
N VAL A 130 19.99 -15.46 23.04
CA VAL A 130 21.07 -16.44 22.85
C VAL A 130 20.73 -17.72 23.63
N ARG A 131 19.58 -18.30 23.32
CA ARG A 131 19.05 -19.55 23.89
C ARG A 131 17.91 -20.07 23.02
N TYR A 132 17.45 -21.29 23.28
CA TYR A 132 16.24 -21.83 22.64
C TYR A 132 15.01 -20.99 23.00
N ASP A 133 14.04 -21.00 22.08
CA ASP A 133 12.78 -20.28 22.24
C ASP A 133 11.92 -20.94 23.32
N THR A 134 11.66 -20.20 24.40
CA THR A 134 10.65 -20.57 25.40
C THR A 134 9.28 -20.10 24.95
N SER A 135 8.19 -20.65 25.52
CA SER A 135 6.83 -20.20 25.20
C SER A 135 6.62 -18.69 25.38
N LYS A 136 7.29 -18.08 26.37
CA LYS A 136 7.26 -16.61 26.57
C LYS A 136 7.92 -15.85 25.42
N ILE A 137 9.09 -16.32 24.97
CA ILE A 137 9.81 -15.74 23.81
C ILE A 137 8.97 -15.86 22.55
N ILE A 138 8.31 -17.01 22.36
CA ILE A 138 7.44 -17.24 21.20
C ILE A 138 6.23 -16.30 21.21
N GLN A 139 5.60 -16.07 22.37
CA GLN A 139 4.48 -15.12 22.49
C GLN A 139 4.91 -13.67 22.21
N GLU A 140 6.05 -13.23 22.76
CA GLU A 140 6.63 -11.91 22.44
C GLU A 140 6.84 -11.76 20.93
N ARG A 141 7.47 -12.77 20.30
CA ARG A 141 7.73 -12.76 18.86
C ARG A 141 6.45 -12.82 18.02
N HIS A 142 5.40 -13.51 18.48
CA HIS A 142 4.11 -13.51 17.77
C HIS A 142 3.57 -12.09 17.61
N GLY A 143 3.52 -11.31 18.68
CA GLY A 143 3.09 -9.92 18.63
C GLY A 143 4.02 -9.07 17.76
N GLY A 144 5.29 -8.97 18.15
CA GLY A 144 6.22 -8.05 17.50
C GLY A 144 6.53 -8.37 16.04
N LEU A 145 6.56 -9.66 15.63
CA LEU A 145 6.73 -10.00 14.21
C LEU A 145 5.47 -9.70 13.38
N THR A 146 4.28 -9.83 13.97
CA THR A 146 3.03 -9.47 13.29
C THR A 146 2.98 -7.97 13.04
N ASP A 147 3.32 -7.16 14.04
CA ASP A 147 3.36 -5.70 13.91
C ASP A 147 4.45 -5.25 12.95
N PHE A 148 5.64 -5.87 13.02
CA PHE A 148 6.70 -5.63 12.05
C PHE A 148 6.24 -5.86 10.61
N ILE A 149 5.55 -6.97 10.32
CA ILE A 149 5.01 -7.24 8.97
C ILE A 149 4.00 -6.18 8.51
N ARG A 150 3.13 -5.69 9.40
CA ARG A 150 2.20 -4.60 9.05
C ARG A 150 2.94 -3.33 8.64
N VAL A 151 3.99 -2.99 9.39
CA VAL A 151 4.80 -1.81 9.06
C VAL A 151 5.54 -2.02 7.74
N LEU A 152 6.12 -3.20 7.51
CA LEU A 152 6.79 -3.51 6.23
C LEU A 152 5.85 -3.40 5.03
N LEU A 153 4.59 -3.84 5.15
CA LEU A 153 3.59 -3.68 4.10
C LEU A 153 3.31 -2.20 3.83
N ALA A 154 3.17 -1.37 4.87
CA ALA A 154 2.96 0.06 4.70
C ALA A 154 4.15 0.74 4.02
N VAL A 155 5.39 0.40 4.42
CA VAL A 155 6.62 0.90 3.77
C VAL A 155 6.65 0.48 2.30
N TYR A 156 6.37 -0.78 2.00
CA TYR A 156 6.34 -1.32 0.64
C TYR A 156 5.34 -0.56 -0.24
N THR A 157 4.11 -0.35 0.25
CA THR A 157 3.10 0.39 -0.51
C THR A 157 3.45 1.85 -0.74
N ASP A 158 4.05 2.50 0.26
CA ASP A 158 4.48 3.88 0.10
C ASP A 158 5.60 3.96 -0.95
N LEU A 159 6.64 3.13 -0.84
CA LEU A 159 7.76 3.08 -1.78
C LEU A 159 7.31 2.83 -3.23
N GLU A 160 6.37 1.91 -3.44
CA GLU A 160 5.85 1.64 -4.79
C GLU A 160 5.20 2.88 -5.40
N VAL A 161 4.40 3.61 -4.62
CA VAL A 161 3.75 4.86 -5.05
C VAL A 161 4.79 5.93 -5.35
N LEU A 162 5.80 6.07 -4.48
CA LEU A 162 6.85 7.08 -4.65
C LEU A 162 7.70 6.81 -5.89
N LEU A 163 8.12 5.57 -6.08
CA LEU A 163 8.92 5.16 -7.24
C LEU A 163 8.12 5.31 -8.54
N SER A 164 6.82 5.02 -8.53
CA SER A 164 5.94 5.21 -9.68
C SER A 164 5.77 6.70 -10.04
N ALA A 165 5.65 7.57 -9.03
CA ALA A 165 5.56 9.01 -9.23
C ALA A 165 6.89 9.59 -9.75
N ALA A 166 8.02 9.14 -9.21
CA ALA A 166 9.36 9.56 -9.63
C ALA A 166 9.70 9.14 -11.07
N GLY A 167 9.27 7.96 -11.52
CA GLY A 167 9.48 7.51 -12.91
C GLY A 167 8.63 8.26 -13.94
N SER A 168 7.51 8.86 -13.53
CA SER A 168 6.60 9.60 -14.42
C SER A 168 7.02 11.07 -14.58
N GLN A 169 7.70 11.63 -13.59
CA GLN A 169 8.33 12.94 -13.68
C GLN A 169 9.77 12.74 -14.15
N GLY A 170 10.05 12.98 -15.42
CA GLY A 170 11.43 13.07 -15.91
C GLY A 170 12.15 14.25 -15.25
N VAL A 171 12.55 14.09 -13.99
CA VAL A 171 13.31 15.08 -13.25
C VAL A 171 14.70 15.07 -13.86
N ARG A 172 15.06 16.16 -14.54
CA ARG A 172 16.46 16.50 -14.85
C ARG A 172 17.16 16.73 -13.51
N THR A 173 17.55 15.66 -12.83
CA THR A 173 18.45 15.77 -11.68
C THR A 173 19.78 16.29 -12.19
N GLU A 174 20.29 17.33 -11.53
CA GLU A 174 21.70 17.69 -11.66
C GLU A 174 22.53 16.43 -11.40
N ARG A 175 23.40 16.12 -12.36
CA ARG A 175 24.16 14.87 -12.46
C ARG A 175 24.87 14.59 -11.13
N GLY A 176 24.44 13.56 -10.39
CA GLY A 176 25.22 12.96 -9.31
C GLY A 176 24.60 12.83 -7.91
N LYS A 177 23.50 13.52 -7.54
CA LYS A 177 22.89 13.37 -6.18
C LYS A 177 21.56 12.60 -6.15
N GLY A 178 20.61 12.90 -7.04
CA GLY A 178 19.30 12.23 -7.03
C GLY A 178 19.31 10.80 -7.58
N GLU A 179 20.33 10.42 -8.35
CA GLU A 179 20.50 9.07 -8.90
C GLU A 179 20.79 8.03 -7.80
N ASP A 180 21.51 8.43 -6.75
CA ASP A 180 21.89 7.56 -5.63
C ASP A 180 20.72 7.33 -4.66
N GLU A 181 19.94 8.37 -4.37
CA GLU A 181 18.73 8.26 -3.53
C GLU A 181 17.68 7.32 -4.17
N GLY A 182 17.41 7.48 -5.48
CA GLY A 182 16.50 6.61 -6.22
C GLY A 182 16.97 5.16 -6.27
N ALA A 183 18.28 4.93 -6.43
CA ALA A 183 18.86 3.60 -6.38
C ALA A 183 18.69 2.94 -5.01
N CYS A 184 18.94 3.68 -3.92
CA CYS A 184 18.73 3.20 -2.56
C CYS A 184 17.25 2.85 -2.29
N LEU A 185 16.31 3.72 -2.70
CA LEU A 185 14.86 3.47 -2.57
C LEU A 185 14.48 2.16 -3.28
N HIS A 186 14.98 1.98 -4.49
CA HIS A 186 14.72 0.80 -5.29
C HIS A 186 15.30 -0.47 -4.65
N GLN A 187 16.50 -0.40 -4.08
CA GLN A 187 17.10 -1.53 -3.35
C GLN A 187 16.27 -1.93 -2.12
N ILE A 188 15.80 -0.96 -1.33
CA ILE A 188 14.90 -1.24 -0.20
C ILE A 188 13.61 -1.89 -0.70
N PHE A 189 13.00 -1.33 -1.76
CA PHE A 189 11.78 -1.86 -2.35
C PHE A 189 11.94 -3.33 -2.77
N LEU A 190 13.02 -3.68 -3.48
CA LEU A 190 13.30 -5.05 -3.91
C LEU A 190 13.51 -6.01 -2.73
N GLU A 191 14.23 -5.59 -1.69
CA GLU A 191 14.46 -6.42 -0.51
C GLU A 191 13.16 -6.65 0.27
N LEU A 192 12.31 -5.63 0.40
CA LEU A 192 10.99 -5.78 1.01
C LEU A 192 10.10 -6.72 0.21
N GLU A 193 10.04 -6.56 -1.12
CA GLU A 193 9.27 -7.44 -1.98
C GLU A 193 9.71 -8.90 -1.85
N ARG A 194 11.03 -9.12 -1.88
CA ARG A 194 11.63 -10.45 -1.72
C ARG A 194 11.32 -11.06 -0.36
N PHE A 195 11.39 -10.27 0.71
CA PHE A 195 11.13 -10.75 2.07
C PHE A 195 9.65 -11.03 2.33
N LEU A 196 8.76 -10.17 1.84
CA LEU A 196 7.31 -10.26 1.97
C LEU A 196 6.67 -11.24 0.97
N GLU A 197 7.47 -11.84 0.08
CA GLU A 197 7.05 -12.83 -0.92
C GLU A 197 5.74 -12.44 -1.63
N ILE A 198 5.68 -11.17 -2.08
CA ILE A 198 4.43 -10.58 -2.61
C ILE A 198 3.96 -11.35 -3.85
N PRO A 199 2.76 -11.97 -3.82
CA PRO A 199 2.28 -12.77 -4.94
C PRO A 199 2.06 -11.95 -6.22
N PRO A 200 2.29 -12.52 -7.43
CA PRO A 200 2.04 -11.82 -8.70
C PRO A 200 0.60 -11.29 -8.83
N LYS A 201 -0.39 -12.08 -8.40
CA LYS A 201 -1.81 -11.70 -8.40
C LYS A 201 -2.09 -10.47 -7.53
N ARG A 202 -1.38 -10.34 -6.41
CA ARG A 202 -1.45 -9.14 -5.57
C ARG A 202 -0.88 -7.95 -6.35
N LYS A 203 0.33 -8.06 -6.90
CA LYS A 203 0.93 -6.99 -7.73
C LYS A 203 0.02 -6.54 -8.87
N GLU A 204 -0.66 -7.46 -9.55
CA GLU A 204 -1.62 -7.13 -10.60
C GLU A 204 -2.84 -6.34 -10.09
N LEU A 205 -3.41 -6.77 -8.95
CA LEU A 205 -4.51 -6.07 -8.28
C LEU A 205 -4.12 -4.64 -7.92
N GLU A 206 -2.91 -4.49 -7.38
CA GLU A 206 -2.35 -3.22 -6.95
C GLU A 206 -2.08 -2.30 -8.15
N ALA A 207 -1.49 -2.81 -9.23
CA ALA A 207 -1.31 -2.07 -10.48
C ALA A 207 -2.64 -1.66 -11.13
N ARG A 208 -3.70 -2.49 -11.03
CA ARG A 208 -5.05 -2.15 -11.48
C ARG A 208 -5.65 -1.02 -10.65
N LEU A 209 -5.53 -1.08 -9.32
CA LEU A 209 -5.99 -0.02 -8.42
C LEU A 209 -5.26 1.29 -8.71
N THR A 210 -3.93 1.25 -8.84
CA THR A 210 -3.11 2.42 -9.17
C THR A 210 -3.61 3.10 -10.44
N ARG A 211 -3.78 2.36 -11.54
CA ARG A 211 -4.27 2.96 -12.79
C ARG A 211 -5.68 3.53 -12.68
N ALA A 212 -6.56 2.88 -11.92
CA ALA A 212 -7.93 3.37 -11.73
C ALA A 212 -7.98 4.65 -10.88
N VAL A 213 -7.18 4.73 -9.82
CA VAL A 213 -7.09 5.91 -8.95
C VAL A 213 -6.46 7.10 -9.70
N LEU A 214 -5.40 6.87 -10.47
CA LEU A 214 -4.77 7.91 -11.30
C LEU A 214 -5.67 8.44 -12.43
N ALA A 215 -6.77 7.75 -12.75
CA ALA A 215 -7.74 8.22 -13.74
C ALA A 215 -8.83 9.13 -13.14
N LEU A 216 -8.87 9.29 -11.80
CA LEU A 216 -9.82 10.16 -11.12
C LEU A 216 -9.48 11.62 -11.35
N LYS A 217 -10.51 12.46 -11.50
CA LYS A 217 -10.38 13.91 -11.60
C LYS A 217 -11.22 14.59 -10.53
N ASP A 218 -10.72 15.67 -9.95
CA ASP A 218 -11.49 16.52 -9.05
C ASP A 218 -12.76 17.06 -9.74
N ALA A 219 -13.91 16.93 -9.08
CA ALA A 219 -15.14 17.58 -9.52
C ALA A 219 -15.08 19.06 -9.14
N ALA A 220 -15.35 19.96 -10.09
CA ALA A 220 -15.43 21.39 -9.79
C ALA A 220 -16.59 21.66 -8.80
N ALA A 221 -16.41 22.65 -7.91
CA ALA A 221 -17.36 22.99 -6.84
C ALA A 221 -18.80 23.29 -7.30
N VAL A 222 -19.03 23.47 -8.60
CA VAL A 222 -20.33 23.75 -9.22
C VAL A 222 -21.18 22.48 -9.42
N ASP A 223 -20.60 21.28 -9.30
CA ASP A 223 -21.29 20.00 -9.55
C ASP A 223 -21.57 19.17 -8.30
N LYS A 224 -21.59 19.79 -7.12
CA LYS A 224 -21.88 19.15 -5.83
C LYS A 224 -23.32 18.62 -5.69
N THR A 225 -24.14 18.72 -6.73
CA THR A 225 -25.51 18.20 -6.78
C THR A 225 -25.60 16.75 -7.26
N ALA A 226 -24.48 16.14 -7.67
CA ALA A 226 -24.45 14.73 -8.06
C ALA A 226 -24.50 13.81 -6.82
N SER A 227 -25.67 13.23 -6.53
CA SER A 227 -25.84 12.23 -5.47
C SER A 227 -24.95 11.00 -5.72
N CYS A 228 -24.10 10.62 -4.77
CA CYS A 228 -23.25 9.44 -4.90
C CYS A 228 -24.08 8.15 -4.81
N CYS A 229 -24.20 7.40 -5.90
CA CYS A 229 -25.03 6.18 -5.93
C CYS A 229 -24.45 4.99 -5.15
N ILE A 230 -23.21 5.08 -4.67
CA ILE A 230 -22.56 4.02 -3.87
C ILE A 230 -23.04 4.07 -2.41
N CYS A 231 -23.10 5.26 -1.81
CA CYS A 231 -23.57 5.44 -0.43
C CYS A 231 -25.02 5.95 -0.34
N LEU A 232 -25.63 6.33 -1.47
CA LEU A 232 -27.00 6.85 -1.57
C LEU A 232 -27.26 8.08 -0.69
N SER A 233 -26.21 8.80 -0.31
CA SER A 233 -26.24 9.93 0.59
C SER A 233 -25.93 11.23 -0.16
N GLU A 234 -26.78 12.25 0.03
CA GLU A 234 -26.57 13.62 -0.48
C GLU A 234 -25.62 14.43 0.41
N SER A 235 -25.49 14.04 1.69
CA SER A 235 -24.49 14.54 2.65
C SER A 235 -24.34 13.56 3.83
N ASP A 236 -23.10 13.17 4.09
CA ASP A 236 -22.50 12.39 5.21
C ASP A 236 -23.34 11.37 6.03
N PRO A 237 -23.00 10.06 6.02
CA PRO A 237 -23.44 9.09 7.04
C PRO A 237 -22.55 9.05 8.31
N SER A 238 -21.51 9.86 8.44
CA SER A 238 -20.44 9.72 9.44
C SER A 238 -20.04 10.96 10.24
N GLY A 239 -20.83 12.05 10.23
CA GLY A 239 -20.75 13.19 11.16
C GLY A 239 -19.35 13.73 11.52
N ALA A 240 -18.34 13.58 10.67
CA ALA A 240 -16.96 13.95 11.00
C ALA A 240 -16.22 14.42 9.74
N GLU A 241 -15.68 15.65 9.84
CA GLU A 241 -14.62 16.34 9.09
C GLU A 241 -13.66 15.43 8.26
N ALA A 242 -14.16 14.67 7.30
CA ALA A 242 -13.37 13.80 6.42
C ALA A 242 -13.51 14.29 4.98
N ASP A 243 -12.62 15.20 4.60
CA ASP A 243 -12.16 15.51 3.23
C ASP A 243 -13.09 15.04 2.09
N ASP A 244 -14.23 15.72 1.95
CA ASP A 244 -15.35 15.41 1.08
C ASP A 244 -15.08 15.86 -0.38
N SER A 245 -14.03 15.27 -0.99
CA SER A 245 -13.70 15.51 -2.39
C SER A 245 -14.58 14.64 -3.30
N MET A 246 -15.50 15.29 -4.00
CA MET A 246 -16.18 14.67 -5.15
C MET A 246 -15.17 14.50 -6.29
N VAL A 247 -15.13 13.31 -6.86
CA VAL A 247 -14.29 12.97 -8.01
C VAL A 247 -15.13 12.45 -9.16
N ARG A 248 -14.67 12.65 -10.39
CA ARG A 248 -15.30 12.13 -11.60
C ARG A 248 -14.42 11.10 -12.27
N LEU A 249 -15.06 10.07 -12.81
CA LEU A 249 -14.45 9.10 -13.71
C LEU A 249 -14.26 9.71 -15.11
N PRO A 250 -13.46 9.08 -16.00
CA PRO A 250 -13.36 9.49 -17.41
C PRO A 250 -14.68 9.50 -18.17
N CYS A 251 -15.67 8.70 -17.73
CA CYS A 251 -17.04 8.70 -18.26
C CYS A 251 -17.94 9.82 -17.68
N SER A 252 -17.35 10.77 -16.94
CA SER A 252 -18.00 11.94 -16.32
C SER A 252 -18.94 11.69 -15.14
N HIS A 253 -19.21 10.44 -14.77
CA HIS A 253 -19.95 10.12 -13.54
C HIS A 253 -19.16 10.49 -12.28
N GLY A 254 -19.83 11.13 -11.32
CA GLY A 254 -19.26 11.62 -10.06
C GLY A 254 -19.56 10.72 -8.85
N PHE A 255 -18.61 10.65 -7.91
CA PHE A 255 -18.67 9.86 -6.67
C PHE A 255 -17.84 10.53 -5.58
N HIS A 256 -18.14 10.25 -4.30
CA HIS A 256 -17.18 10.54 -3.23
C HIS A 256 -15.89 9.74 -3.47
N GLU A 257 -14.73 10.38 -3.26
CA GLU A 257 -13.41 9.77 -3.46
C GLU A 257 -13.28 8.41 -2.74
N ASP A 258 -13.67 8.35 -1.47
CA ASP A 258 -13.59 7.11 -0.68
C ASP A 258 -14.56 6.03 -1.16
N CYS A 259 -15.74 6.41 -1.64
CA CYS A 259 -16.72 5.47 -2.19
C CYS A 259 -16.18 4.80 -3.46
N ILE A 260 -15.64 5.58 -4.39
CA ILE A 260 -15.15 5.03 -5.67
C ILE A 260 -13.81 4.29 -5.51
N ILE A 261 -12.93 4.75 -4.61
CA ILE A 261 -11.71 4.00 -4.26
C ILE A 261 -12.08 2.64 -3.66
N SER A 262 -13.08 2.60 -2.76
CA SER A 262 -13.56 1.34 -2.19
C SER A 262 -14.08 0.39 -3.27
N TRP A 263 -14.79 0.91 -4.27
CA TRP A 263 -15.29 0.14 -5.41
C TRP A 263 -14.15 -0.44 -6.26
N PHE A 264 -13.07 0.32 -6.47
CA PHE A 264 -11.92 -0.09 -7.27
C PHE A 264 -11.16 -1.31 -6.73
N HIS A 265 -11.26 -1.61 -5.44
CA HIS A 265 -10.73 -2.87 -4.91
C HIS A 265 -11.38 -4.08 -5.57
N CYS A 266 -12.68 -4.01 -5.89
CA CYS A 266 -13.43 -5.11 -6.50
C CYS A 266 -13.55 -5.00 -8.03
N SER A 267 -13.72 -3.79 -8.56
CA SER A 267 -13.98 -3.58 -10.00
C SER A 267 -13.41 -2.26 -10.51
N ALA A 268 -12.68 -2.28 -11.63
CA ALA A 268 -12.16 -1.08 -12.28
C ALA A 268 -13.14 -0.50 -13.33
N THR A 269 -14.44 -0.52 -13.04
CA THR A 269 -15.51 -0.04 -13.93
C THR A 269 -16.38 1.00 -13.23
N CYS A 270 -17.07 1.85 -13.99
CA CYS A 270 -18.04 2.79 -13.44
C CYS A 270 -19.26 2.06 -12.84
N PRO A 271 -19.67 2.33 -11.59
CA PRO A 271 -20.88 1.77 -11.00
C PRO A 271 -22.18 2.09 -11.77
N ILE A 272 -22.21 3.20 -12.52
CA ILE A 272 -23.39 3.66 -13.27
C ILE A 272 -23.42 3.06 -14.67
N CYS A 273 -22.41 3.34 -15.50
CA CYS A 273 -22.40 2.93 -16.92
C CYS A 273 -21.57 1.69 -17.24
N ARG A 274 -20.89 1.09 -16.24
CA ARG A 274 -20.04 -0.12 -16.37
C ARG A 274 -18.86 0.01 -17.33
N GLN A 275 -18.57 1.20 -17.84
CA GLN A 275 -17.38 1.45 -18.66
C GLN A 275 -16.12 1.26 -17.82
N GLY A 276 -15.09 0.63 -18.41
CA GLY A 276 -13.78 0.48 -17.79
C GLY A 276 -13.11 1.84 -17.59
N VAL A 277 -12.49 2.02 -16.43
CA VAL A 277 -11.82 3.29 -16.06
C VAL A 277 -10.52 3.50 -16.83
N VAL A 278 -9.89 2.40 -17.25
CA VAL A 278 -8.69 2.39 -18.07
C VAL A 278 -9.05 1.88 -19.47
N SER A 279 -9.29 2.80 -20.40
CA SER A 279 -9.53 2.43 -21.79
C SER A 279 -8.24 1.86 -22.38
N THR A 280 -8.13 0.54 -22.55
CA THR A 280 -7.24 -0.01 -23.56
C THR A 280 -7.76 0.49 -24.90
N GLY A 281 -7.03 1.37 -25.56
CA GLY A 281 -7.48 2.01 -26.80
C GLY A 281 -8.03 0.97 -27.78
N SER A 282 -9.34 1.00 -28.00
CA SER A 282 -9.96 0.38 -29.16
C SER A 282 -11.20 1.17 -29.53
N GLY A 283 -11.26 1.50 -30.81
CA GLY A 283 -12.11 2.52 -31.39
C GLY A 283 -13.61 2.29 -31.17
N SER A 284 -14.30 3.42 -31.26
CA SER A 284 -15.72 3.53 -31.54
C SER A 284 -16.14 2.51 -32.60
N THR A 285 -16.77 1.42 -32.20
CA THR A 285 -17.69 0.69 -33.07
C THR A 285 -19.09 1.11 -32.65
N ARG A 286 -19.64 2.06 -33.41
CA ARG A 286 -21.06 2.40 -33.37
C ARG A 286 -21.83 1.10 -33.61
N ARG A 287 -22.59 0.67 -32.62
CA ARG A 287 -23.64 -0.33 -32.82
C ARG A 287 -24.75 0.36 -33.61
N MET A 288 -24.77 0.16 -34.92
CA MET A 288 -25.93 0.52 -35.73
C MET A 288 -27.06 -0.44 -35.35
N SER A 289 -28.16 0.13 -34.84
CA SER A 289 -29.43 -0.55 -34.70
C SER A 289 -29.97 -0.83 -36.10
N ILE A 290 -30.16 -2.10 -36.44
CA ILE A 290 -30.96 -2.51 -37.58
C ILE A 290 -32.41 -2.48 -37.11
N GLY A 291 -33.19 -1.55 -37.67
CA GLY A 291 -34.65 -1.65 -37.75
C GLY A 291 -35.06 -2.47 -38.95
#